data_AF-A0A6H1P402-F1
#
_entry.id   AF-A0A6H1P402-F1
#
_cell.length_a   1.000
_cell.length_b   1.000
_cell.length_c   1.000
_cell.angle_alpha   90.00
_cell.angle_beta   90.00
_cell.angle_gamma   90.00
#
_symmetry.space_group_name_H-M   'P 1'
#
loop_
_entity.id
_entity.type
_entity.pdbx_description
1 polymer ?
#
loop_
_entity_poly.entity_id
_entity_poly.type
_entity_poly.pdbx_seq_one_letter_code
_entity_poly.pdbx_strand_id
1 'polypeptide(L)'
;MGRDFYAGIFSFIVGVFAIYMFFHATKERFLNSKTYEQIKYITPLPISFNFFLIKILFMIGGLLCLAVGIYGIMGGFLQIN
;
A
#
# COMPACT_ATOMS: atom_id res chain seq x y z
N MET A 1 23.92 -10.08 -7.33
CA MET A 1 22.64 -10.48 -6.71
C MET A 1 22.52 -9.77 -5.38
N GLY A 2 21.63 -8.80 -5.23
CA GLY A 2 21.54 -8.06 -3.98
C GLY A 2 20.43 -7.02 -3.98
N ARG A 3 20.64 -5.88 -4.65
CA ARG A 3 19.69 -4.76 -4.57
C ARG A 3 18.27 -5.11 -5.02
N ASP A 4 18.11 -5.82 -6.14
CA ASP A 4 16.77 -6.11 -6.68
C ASP A 4 15.99 -7.09 -5.81
N PHE A 5 16.71 -8.00 -5.14
CA PHE A 5 16.15 -8.92 -4.16
C PHE A 5 15.75 -8.21 -2.86
N TYR A 6 16.63 -7.36 -2.31
CA TYR A 6 16.31 -6.56 -1.11
C TYR A 6 15.18 -5.55 -1.38
N ALA A 7 15.18 -4.91 -2.56
CA ALA A 7 14.10 -4.03 -3.00
C ALA A 7 12.78 -4.79 -3.20
N GLY A 8 12.85 -6.04 -3.69
CA GLY A 8 11.70 -6.93 -3.79
C GLY A 8 11.11 -7.27 -2.42
N ILE A 9 11.94 -7.67 -1.45
CA ILE A 9 11.50 -7.94 -0.07
C ILE A 9 10.87 -6.70 0.56
N PHE A 10 11.54 -5.54 0.43
CA PHE A 10 11.02 -4.28 0.97
C PHE A 10 9.66 -3.93 0.36
N SER A 11 9.53 -4.02 -0.97
CA SER A 11 8.28 -3.75 -1.68
C SER A 11 7.18 -4.74 -1.28
N PHE A 12 7.52 -6.01 -1.08
CA PHE A 12 6.58 -7.02 -0.60
C PHE A 12 6.04 -6.68 0.79
N ILE A 13 6.90 -6.30 1.73
CA ILE A 13 6.51 -5.90 3.09
C ILE A 13 5.59 -4.66 3.03
N VAL A 14 5.95 -3.66 2.23
CA VAL A 14 5.11 -2.46 2.02
C VAL A 14 3.74 -2.85 1.45
N GLY A 15 3.69 -3.81 0.52
CA GLY A 15 2.43 -4.35 -0.02
C GLY A 15 1.55 -5.02 1.04
N VAL A 16 2.14 -5.86 1.90
CA VAL A 16 1.42 -6.49 3.02
C VAL A 16 0.87 -5.44 3.99
N PHE A 17 1.68 -4.43 4.35
CA PHE A 17 1.22 -3.33 5.21
C PHE A 17 0.11 -2.50 4.56
N ALA A 18 0.18 -2.26 3.25
CA ALA A 18 -0.88 -1.54 2.53
C ALA A 18 -2.21 -2.30 2.54
N ILE A 19 -2.19 -3.63 2.39
CA ILE A 19 -3.39 -4.47 2.54
C ILE A 19 -3.89 -4.45 3.98
N TYR A 20 -3.00 -4.53 4.97
CA TYR A 20 -3.41 -4.39 6.37
C TYR A 20 -4.09 -3.04 6.63
N MET A 21 -3.51 -1.95 6.10
CA MET A 21 -4.07 -0.60 6.21
C MET A 21 -5.43 -0.47 5.50
N PHE A 22 -5.66 -1.21 4.42
CA PHE A 22 -6.97 -1.27 3.77
C PHE A 22 -8.08 -1.82 4.69
N PHE A 23 -7.80 -2.89 5.44
CA PHE A 23 -8.74 -3.44 6.43
C PHE A 23 -8.84 -2.57 7.68
N HIS A 24 -7.73 -1.95 8.09
CA HIS A 24 -7.67 -1.06 9.24
C HIS A 24 -8.40 0.29 8.99
N ALA A 25 -8.43 0.77 7.74
CA ALA A 25 -9.10 2.00 7.33
C ALA A 25 -10.63 1.81 7.25
N THR A 26 -11.27 1.67 8.40
CA THR A 26 -12.74 1.66 8.54
C THR A 26 -13.30 3.09 8.49
N LYS A 27 -14.56 3.27 8.05
CA LYS A 27 -15.22 4.60 8.00
C LYS A 27 -15.16 5.33 9.35
N GLU A 28 -15.42 4.63 10.45
CA GLU A 28 -15.38 5.23 11.79
C GLU A 28 -13.98 5.72 12.18
N ARG A 29 -12.94 4.93 11.91
CA ARG A 29 -11.55 5.31 12.19
C ARG A 29 -11.08 6.44 11.30
N PHE A 30 -11.49 6.45 10.04
CA PHE A 30 -11.18 7.55 9.12
C PHE A 30 -11.82 8.87 9.58
N LEU A 31 -13.02 8.82 10.17
CA LEU A 31 -13.73 10.00 10.64
C LEU A 31 -13.26 10.50 12.02
N ASN A 32 -12.82 9.61 12.92
CA ASN A 32 -12.53 9.97 14.31
C ASN A 32 -11.05 9.91 14.72
N SER A 33 -10.16 9.33 13.90
CA SER A 33 -8.74 9.22 14.27
C SER A 33 -7.91 10.38 13.74
N LYS A 34 -7.03 10.91 14.61
CA LYS A 34 -6.00 11.91 14.27
C LYS A 34 -5.04 11.43 13.17
N THR A 35 -4.86 10.10 13.04
CA THR A 35 -4.00 9.51 11.99
C THR A 35 -4.48 9.83 10.58
N TYR A 36 -5.80 9.97 10.38
CA TYR A 36 -6.38 10.25 9.07
C TYR A 36 -6.78 11.72 8.91
N GLU A 37 -6.50 12.58 9.89
CA GLU A 37 -6.88 13.99 9.86
C GLU A 37 -6.19 14.75 8.73
N GLN A 38 -4.88 14.49 8.51
CA GLN A 38 -4.14 15.02 7.38
C GLN A 38 -4.63 14.42 6.05
N ILE A 39 -5.03 13.16 6.07
CA ILE A 39 -5.40 12.38 4.88
C ILE A 39 -6.82 12.76 4.42
N LYS A 40 -7.68 13.18 5.35
CA LYS A 40 -9.04 13.65 5.12
C LYS A 40 -9.13 14.84 4.17
N TYR A 41 -8.10 15.68 4.15
CA TYR A 41 -8.07 16.95 3.42
C TYR A 41 -7.05 16.96 2.27
N ILE A 42 -6.59 15.79 1.81
CA ILE A 42 -5.67 15.69 0.65
C ILE A 42 -6.28 16.34 -0.60
N THR A 43 -7.60 16.21 -0.80
CA THR A 43 -8.34 16.80 -1.91
C THR A 43 -9.53 17.60 -1.41
N PRO A 44 -9.93 18.71 -2.09
CA PRO A 44 -11.09 19.54 -1.72
C PRO A 44 -12.45 18.84 -1.95
N LEU A 45 -12.44 17.53 -2.15
CA LEU A 45 -13.61 16.69 -2.40
C LEU A 45 -14.33 16.33 -1.08
N PRO A 46 -15.59 15.85 -1.16
CA PRO A 46 -16.31 15.39 0.02
C PRO A 46 -15.55 14.30 0.77
N ILE A 47 -15.63 14.29 2.10
CA ILE A 47 -14.92 13.33 2.97
C ILE A 47 -15.19 11.87 2.58
N SER A 48 -16.41 11.56 2.14
CA SER A 48 -16.79 10.23 1.64
C SER A 48 -16.03 9.82 0.37
N PHE A 49 -15.77 10.76 -0.53
CA PHE A 49 -14.95 10.52 -1.73
C PHE A 49 -13.48 10.32 -1.36
N ASN A 50 -12.96 11.14 -0.43
CA ASN A 50 -11.57 11.01 0.02
C ASN A 50 -11.34 9.65 0.70
N PHE A 51 -12.29 9.17 1.51
CA PHE A 51 -12.25 7.82 2.09
C PHE A 51 -12.15 6.73 1.02
N PHE A 52 -12.99 6.82 -0.02
CA PHE A 52 -13.00 5.84 -1.10
C PHE A 52 -11.72 5.88 -1.93
N LEU A 53 -11.19 7.07 -2.20
CA LEU A 53 -9.93 7.28 -2.91
C LEU A 53 -8.76 6.64 -2.16
N ILE A 54 -8.65 6.89 -0.85
CA ILE A 54 -7.61 6.28 0.00
C ILE A 54 -7.74 4.76 0.01
N LYS A 55 -8.96 4.25 0.07
CA LYS A 55 -9.22 2.81 0.08
C LYS A 55 -8.80 2.17 -1.25
N ILE A 56 -9.09 2.81 -2.38
CA ILE A 56 -8.59 2.39 -3.70
C ILE A 56 -7.07 2.45 -3.75
N LEU A 57 -6.46 3.52 -3.24
CA LEU A 57 -5.00 3.70 -3.22
C LEU A 57 -4.30 2.58 -2.47
N PHE A 58 -4.80 2.19 -1.29
CA PHE A 58 -4.26 1.07 -0.52
C PHE A 58 -4.44 -0.26 -1.25
N MET A 59 -5.57 -0.48 -1.92
CA MET A 59 -5.83 -1.71 -2.66
C MET A 59 -4.93 -1.85 -3.89
N ILE A 60 -4.92 -0.84 -4.76
CA ILE A 60 -4.13 -0.87 -6.01
C ILE A 60 -2.64 -0.77 -5.70
N GLY A 61 -2.23 0.17 -4.83
CA GLY A 61 -0.84 0.34 -4.43
C GLY A 61 -0.29 -0.88 -3.69
N GLY A 62 -1.09 -1.48 -2.82
CA GLY A 62 -0.73 -2.73 -2.14
C GLY A 62 -0.56 -3.90 -3.10
N LEU A 63 -1.49 -4.06 -4.04
CA LEU A 63 -1.41 -5.12 -5.05
C LEU A 63 -0.20 -4.97 -5.97
N LEU A 64 0.11 -3.73 -6.41
CA LEU A 64 1.30 -3.43 -7.20
C LEU A 64 2.59 -3.72 -6.43
N CYS A 65 2.66 -3.30 -5.16
CA CYS A 65 3.82 -3.58 -4.30
C CYS A 65 4.04 -5.08 -4.08
N LEU A 66 2.97 -5.86 -3.92
CA LEU A 66 3.07 -7.32 -3.83
C LEU A 66 3.56 -7.93 -5.13
N ALA A 67 3.01 -7.52 -6.28
CA ALA A 67 3.41 -8.05 -7.58
C ALA A 67 4.88 -7.76 -7.89
N VAL A 68 5.33 -6.52 -7.68
CA VAL A 68 6.74 -6.12 -7.86
C VAL A 68 7.63 -6.82 -6.84
N GLY A 69 7.18 -6.96 -5.59
CA GLY A 69 7.90 -7.64 -4.53
C GLY A 69 8.15 -9.12 -4.86
N ILE A 70 7.10 -9.83 -5.30
CA ILE A 70 7.19 -11.23 -5.75
C ILE A 70 8.14 -11.33 -6.95
N TYR A 71 8.03 -10.42 -7.93
CA TYR A 71 8.91 -10.42 -9.10
C TYR A 71 10.38 -10.23 -8.72
N GLY A 72 10.70 -9.29 -7.83
CA GLY A 72 12.08 -9.05 -7.37
C GLY A 72 12.64 -10.23 -6.55
N ILE A 73 11.81 -10.87 -5.73
CA ILE A 73 12.19 -12.06 -4.97
C ILE A 73 12.44 -13.24 -5.92
N MET A 74 11.53 -13.51 -6.85
CA MET A 74 11.65 -14.60 -7.82
C MET A 74 12.82 -14.39 -8.78
N GLY A 75 13.03 -13.18 -9.28
CA GLY A 75 14.19 -12.85 -10.13
C GLY A 75 15.52 -13.04 -9.40
N GLY A 76 15.58 -12.68 -8.12
CA GLY A 76 16.74 -12.94 -7.28
C GLY A 76 16.97 -14.43 -6.98
N PHE A 77 15.90 -15.23 -6.89
CA PHE A 77 15.98 -16.66 -6.58
C PHE A 77 16.29 -17.53 -7.82
N LEU A 78 15.76 -17.16 -8.98
CA LEU A 78 15.89 -17.90 -10.23
C LEU A 78 17.19 -17.61 -11.01
N GLN A 79 18.08 -16.74 -10.50
CA GLN A 79 19.26 -16.29 -11.28
C GLN A 79 18.87 -15.87 -12.70
N ILE A 80 17.74 -15.17 -12.88
CA ILE A 80 17.43 -14.55 -14.17
C ILE A 80 18.37 -13.35 -14.29
N ASN A 81 19.57 -13.63 -14.79
CA ASN A 81 20.60 -12.69 -15.17
C ASN A 81 20.88 -12.90 -16.66
#